data_AF-A0A2D5QHR1-F1
#
_entry.id   AF-A0A2D5QHR1-F1
#
_cell.length_a   1.000
_cell.length_b   1.000
_cell.length_c   1.000
_cell.angle_alpha   90.00
_cell.angle_beta   90.00
_cell.angle_gamma   90.00
#
_symmetry.space_group_name_H-M   'P 1'
#
loop_
_entity.id
_entity.type
_entity.pdbx_description
1 polymer ?
#
loop_
_entity_poly.entity_id
_entity_poly.type
_entity_poly.pdbx_seq_one_letter_code
_entity_poly.pdbx_strand_id
1 'polypeptide(L)'
;MRDLVQRDGIYYKKSSDVPFSGKVTESHKGLITNGKKEGEWSRYFVGGQLHYKGNYKNGKMEGEWITYHRKGQLNSKGNYKNGKMEGDWVVYSGNGIPYKSKTGTFKNGVKISD
;
A
#
# COMPACT_ATOMS: atom_id res chain seq x y z
N MET A 1 -2.05 8.43 13.37
CA MET A 1 -0.94 9.05 12.58
C MET A 1 -0.82 10.57 12.77
N ARG A 2 -1.70 11.23 13.53
CA ARG A 2 -1.74 12.71 13.61
C ARG A 2 -0.47 13.37 14.15
N ASP A 3 0.36 12.61 14.88
CA ASP A 3 1.59 13.11 15.49
C ASP A 3 2.86 12.69 14.75
N LEU A 4 2.72 11.97 13.63
CA LEU A 4 3.83 11.62 12.76
C LEU A 4 3.91 12.59 11.58
N VAL A 5 5.12 12.99 11.23
CA VAL A 5 5.43 13.73 10.00
C VAL A 5 6.38 12.90 9.16
N GLN A 6 6.25 13.01 7.83
CA GLN A 6 7.17 12.36 6.91
C GLN A 6 8.14 13.39 6.35
N ARG A 7 9.44 13.12 6.45
CA ARG A 7 10.53 13.92 5.88
C ARG A 7 11.40 12.96 5.07
N ASP A 8 11.57 13.21 3.77
CA ASP A 8 12.35 12.36 2.86
C ASP A 8 11.98 10.87 2.89
N GLY A 9 10.69 10.57 3.01
CA GLY A 9 10.18 9.20 3.07
C GLY A 9 10.29 8.53 4.45
N ILE A 10 10.91 9.18 5.43
CA ILE A 10 11.11 8.70 6.79
C ILE A 10 10.08 9.33 7.73
N TYR A 11 9.43 8.51 8.56
CA TYR A 11 8.48 8.96 9.58
C TYR A 11 9.20 9.38 10.86
N TYR A 12 8.81 10.52 11.40
CA TYR A 12 9.28 11.09 12.67
C TYR A 12 8.08 11.47 13.53
N LYS A 13 8.24 11.54 14.86
CA LYS A 13 7.28 12.26 15.70
C LYS A 13 7.45 13.76 15.47
N LYS A 14 6.37 14.53 15.45
CA LYS A 14 6.42 16.00 15.26
C LYS A 14 7.41 16.71 16.19
N SER A 15 7.57 16.19 17.40
CA SER A 15 8.45 16.72 18.45
C SER A 15 9.82 16.06 18.52
N SER A 16 10.26 15.34 17.48
CA SER A 16 11.51 14.59 17.51
C SER A 16 12.17 14.51 16.13
N ASP A 17 13.51 14.52 16.13
CA ASP A 17 14.32 14.27 14.94
C ASP A 17 14.83 12.83 14.87
N VAL A 18 14.38 11.96 15.78
CA VAL A 18 14.68 10.52 15.74
C VAL A 18 13.60 9.81 14.89
N PRO A 19 14.00 8.99 13.90
CA PRO A 19 13.05 8.21 13.11
C PRO A 19 12.14 7.36 14.01
N PHE A 20 10.84 7.40 13.73
CA PHE A 20 9.84 6.72 14.51
C PHE A 20 9.94 5.20 14.37
N SER A 21 9.87 4.48 15.49
CA SER A 21 9.70 3.03 15.53
C SER A 21 8.50 2.70 16.42
N GLY A 22 7.56 1.94 15.88
CA GLY A 22 6.34 1.57 16.61
C GLY A 22 5.18 1.17 15.70
N LYS A 23 4.12 0.65 16.34
CA LYS A 23 2.87 0.28 15.66
C LYS A 23 2.01 1.52 15.41
N VAL A 24 1.32 1.53 14.28
CA VAL A 24 0.20 2.46 13.99
C VAL A 24 -1.09 1.65 13.90
N THR A 25 -2.22 2.17 14.37
CA THR A 25 -3.47 1.37 14.49
C THR A 25 -4.78 2.10 14.16
N GLU A 26 -4.76 3.38 13.77
CA GLU A 26 -5.98 4.14 13.42
C GLU A 26 -6.41 3.89 11.96
N SER A 27 -6.41 4.92 11.10
CA SER A 27 -6.64 4.80 9.66
C SER A 27 -5.61 3.91 8.94
N HIS A 28 -4.53 3.54 9.63
CA HIS A 28 -3.49 2.64 9.18
C HIS A 28 -3.19 1.64 10.29
N LYS A 29 -2.97 0.39 9.91
CA LYS A 29 -2.49 -0.67 10.79
C LYS A 29 -1.19 -1.23 10.23
N GLY A 30 -0.12 -1.22 11.02
CA GLY A 30 1.18 -1.79 10.61
C GLY A 30 2.32 -1.36 11.52
N LEU A 31 3.54 -1.78 11.18
CA LEU A 31 4.76 -1.50 11.92
C LEU A 31 5.65 -0.51 11.16
N ILE A 32 6.12 0.52 11.85
CA ILE A 32 7.18 1.39 11.36
C ILE A 32 8.46 1.05 12.14
N THR A 33 9.57 0.89 11.45
CA THR A 33 10.91 0.65 12.00
C THR A 33 11.87 1.65 11.38
N ASN A 34 12.58 2.43 12.22
CA ASN A 34 13.51 3.49 11.78
C ASN A 34 12.88 4.43 10.74
N GLY A 35 11.63 4.81 11.01
CA GLY A 35 10.82 5.67 10.17
C GLY A 35 10.38 5.06 8.84
N LYS A 36 10.57 3.77 8.60
CA LYS A 36 10.13 3.06 7.38
C LYS A 36 9.07 2.02 7.70
N LYS A 37 8.06 1.87 6.83
CA LYS A 37 7.04 0.81 6.98
C LYS A 37 7.66 -0.57 6.78
N GLU A 38 7.20 -1.54 7.57
CA GLU A 38 7.70 -2.91 7.58
C GLU A 38 6.56 -3.91 7.80
N GLY A 39 6.65 -5.06 7.12
CA GLY A 39 5.71 -6.16 7.23
C GLY A 39 4.31 -5.84 6.73
N GLU A 40 3.32 -6.53 7.30
CA GLU A 40 1.93 -6.38 6.93
C GLU A 40 1.41 -4.98 7.25
N TRP A 41 0.74 -4.40 6.27
CA TRP A 41 0.19 -3.07 6.37
C TRP A 41 -1.22 -3.03 5.81
N SER A 42 -2.08 -2.29 6.49
CA SER A 42 -3.45 -2.03 6.05
C SER A 42 -3.78 -0.55 6.19
N ARG A 43 -4.62 -0.04 5.29
CA ARG A 43 -5.24 1.28 5.40
C ARG A 43 -6.74 1.12 5.31
N TYR A 44 -7.46 1.95 6.06
CA TYR A 44 -8.92 1.94 6.11
C TYR A 44 -9.49 3.27 5.59
N PHE A 45 -10.66 3.22 4.97
CA PHE A 45 -11.45 4.39 4.62
C PHE A 45 -11.99 5.09 5.87
N VAL A 46 -12.44 6.33 5.70
CA VAL A 46 -13.33 6.99 6.69
C VAL A 46 -14.59 6.14 6.81
N GLY A 47 -14.82 5.57 7.99
CA GLY A 47 -15.88 4.58 8.25
C GLY A 47 -15.37 3.16 8.56
N GLY A 48 -14.06 2.91 8.49
CA GLY A 48 -13.44 1.67 8.95
C GLY A 48 -13.37 0.55 7.92
N GLN A 49 -13.95 0.72 6.72
CA GLN A 49 -13.84 -0.27 5.64
C GLN A 49 -12.38 -0.37 5.15
N LEU A 50 -11.91 -1.58 4.86
CA LEU A 50 -10.56 -1.80 4.34
C LEU A 50 -10.40 -1.11 2.98
N HIS A 51 -9.35 -0.32 2.82
CA HIS A 51 -9.00 0.34 1.56
C HIS A 51 -7.91 -0.42 0.83
N TYR A 52 -6.85 -0.81 1.54
CA TYR A 52 -5.83 -1.69 0.98
C TYR A 52 -5.14 -2.49 2.07
N LYS A 53 -4.55 -3.60 1.65
CA LYS A 53 -3.59 -4.37 2.43
C LYS A 53 -2.45 -4.90 1.55
N GLY A 54 -1.30 -5.12 2.16
CA GLY A 54 -0.13 -5.72 1.53
C GLY A 54 1.07 -5.66 2.45
N ASN A 55 2.26 -5.97 1.93
CA ASN A 55 3.49 -5.93 2.72
C ASN A 55 4.39 -4.76 2.31
N TYR A 56 5.10 -4.22 3.30
CA TYR A 56 6.23 -3.32 3.08
C TYR A 56 7.54 -3.97 3.52
N LYS A 57 8.62 -3.65 2.82
CA LYS A 57 9.99 -3.96 3.20
C LYS A 57 10.83 -2.70 3.06
N ASN A 58 11.43 -2.21 4.14
CA ASN A 58 12.21 -0.98 4.15
C ASN A 58 11.48 0.22 3.52
N GLY A 59 10.19 0.36 3.80
CA GLY A 59 9.35 1.44 3.29
C GLY A 59 8.89 1.28 1.84
N LYS A 60 9.27 0.20 1.14
CA LYS A 60 8.84 -0.11 -0.22
C LYS A 60 7.80 -1.22 -0.23
N MET A 61 6.81 -1.12 -1.11
CA MET A 61 5.79 -2.16 -1.28
C MET A 61 6.46 -3.43 -1.81
N GLU A 62 6.12 -4.57 -1.22
CA GLU A 62 6.70 -5.89 -1.53
C GLU A 62 5.61 -6.97 -1.48
N GLY A 63 5.68 -7.95 -2.38
CA GLY A 63 4.76 -9.07 -2.42
C GLY A 63 3.34 -8.67 -2.85
N GLU A 64 2.36 -9.47 -2.42
CA GLU A 64 0.96 -9.28 -2.82
C GLU A 64 0.36 -8.01 -2.20
N TRP A 65 -0.38 -7.29 -3.03
CA TRP A 65 -1.13 -6.10 -2.67
C TRP A 65 -2.55 -6.18 -3.20
N ILE A 66 -3.50 -5.82 -2.34
CA ILE A 66 -4.92 -5.83 -2.64
C ILE A 66 -5.52 -4.50 -2.24
N THR A 67 -6.28 -3.88 -3.14
CA THR A 67 -7.03 -2.65 -2.88
C THR A 67 -8.52 -2.89 -3.08
N TYR A 68 -9.34 -2.13 -2.37
CA TYR A 68 -10.78 -2.25 -2.35
C TYR A 68 -11.44 -0.90 -2.60
N HIS A 69 -12.59 -0.93 -3.28
CA HIS A 69 -13.51 0.20 -3.39
C HIS A 69 -14.16 0.50 -2.04
N ARG A 70 -14.74 1.70 -1.88
CA ARG A 70 -15.38 2.12 -0.61
C ARG A 70 -16.50 1.19 -0.15
N LYS A 71 -17.21 0.55 -1.09
CA LYS A 71 -18.28 -0.42 -0.79
C LYS A 71 -17.75 -1.86 -0.61
N GLY A 72 -16.42 -2.05 -0.52
CA GLY A 72 -15.77 -3.34 -0.23
C GLY A 72 -15.48 -4.22 -1.45
N GLN A 73 -15.85 -3.82 -2.68
CA GLN A 73 -15.52 -4.58 -3.88
C GLN A 73 -14.01 -4.55 -4.13
N LEU A 74 -13.46 -5.64 -4.67
CA LEU A 74 -12.08 -5.68 -5.14
C LEU A 74 -11.86 -4.57 -6.17
N ASN A 75 -10.87 -3.71 -5.95
CA ASN A 75 -10.47 -2.65 -6.89
C ASN A 75 -9.22 -3.07 -7.68
N SER A 76 -8.22 -3.63 -7.02
CA SER A 76 -7.07 -4.20 -7.71
C SER A 76 -6.36 -5.25 -6.89
N LYS A 77 -5.64 -6.14 -7.58
CA LYS A 77 -4.69 -7.07 -6.98
C LYS A 77 -3.49 -7.29 -7.88
N GLY A 78 -2.33 -7.53 -7.27
CA GLY A 78 -1.10 -7.88 -7.97
C GLY A 78 0.08 -7.85 -7.02
N ASN A 79 1.30 -7.97 -7.55
CA ASN A 79 2.51 -7.96 -6.74
C ASN A 79 3.33 -6.69 -6.93
N TYR A 80 4.01 -6.28 -5.86
CA TYR A 80 5.08 -5.30 -5.92
C TYR A 80 6.43 -5.95 -5.64
N LYS A 81 7.46 -5.43 -6.28
CA LYS A 81 8.87 -5.72 -5.97
C LYS A 81 9.62 -4.40 -5.87
N ASN A 82 10.23 -4.13 -4.71
CA ASN A 82 10.93 -2.87 -4.45
C ASN A 82 10.10 -1.61 -4.77
N GLY A 83 8.80 -1.64 -4.48
CA GLY A 83 7.88 -0.53 -4.72
C GLY A 83 7.39 -0.39 -6.16
N LYS A 84 7.72 -1.32 -7.05
CA LYS A 84 7.29 -1.32 -8.46
C LYS A 84 6.37 -2.50 -8.75
N MET A 85 5.34 -2.30 -9.57
CA MET A 85 4.44 -3.38 -9.99
C MET A 85 5.25 -4.47 -10.72
N GLU A 86 5.02 -5.72 -10.34
CA GLU A 86 5.72 -6.89 -10.85
C GLU A 86 4.71 -8.04 -11.06
N GLY A 87 4.83 -8.74 -12.19
CA GLY A 87 3.93 -9.83 -12.56
C GLY A 87 2.52 -9.36 -12.93
N ASP A 88 1.56 -10.25 -12.79
CA ASP A 88 0.19 -10.00 -13.22
C ASP A 88 -0.55 -9.08 -12.28
N TRP A 89 -1.22 -8.10 -12.87
CA TRP A 89 -2.05 -7.14 -12.20
C TRP A 89 -3.43 -7.13 -12.81
N VAL A 90 -4.44 -7.12 -11.94
CA VAL A 90 -5.83 -6.97 -12.36
C VAL A 90 -6.43 -5.77 -11.64
N VAL A 91 -7.09 -4.90 -12.40
CA VAL A 91 -7.79 -3.72 -11.89
C VAL A 91 -9.24 -3.80 -12.32
N TYR A 92 -10.16 -3.64 -11.38
CA TYR A 92 -11.60 -3.79 -11.57
C TYR A 92 -12.32 -2.45 -11.38
N SER A 93 -13.36 -2.22 -12.17
CA SER A 93 -14.32 -1.14 -11.94
C SER A 93 -15.14 -1.37 -10.67
N GLY A 94 -15.86 -0.35 -10.22
CA GLY A 94 -16.78 -0.47 -9.08
C GLY A 94 -17.88 -1.51 -9.28
N ASN A 95 -18.14 -1.92 -10.54
CA ASN A 95 -19.10 -2.95 -10.91
C ASN A 95 -18.43 -4.33 -11.12
N GLY A 96 -17.13 -4.47 -10.82
CA GLY A 96 -16.40 -5.74 -10.93
C GLY A 96 -15.89 -6.07 -12.34
N ILE A 97 -16.01 -5.17 -13.31
CA ILE A 97 -15.52 -5.39 -14.68
C ILE A 97 -14.03 -5.04 -14.75
N PRO A 98 -13.15 -5.92 -15.24
CA PRO A 98 -11.73 -5.61 -15.42
C PRO A 98 -11.52 -4.42 -16.38
N TYR A 99 -10.72 -3.46 -15.95
CA TYR A 99 -10.19 -2.42 -16.82
C TYR A 99 -9.04 -2.99 -17.64
N LYS A 100 -9.32 -3.44 -18.87
CA LYS A 100 -8.31 -4.02 -19.78
C LYS A 100 -7.07 -3.15 -19.95
N SER A 101 -7.23 -1.82 -20.03
CA SER A 101 -6.10 -0.89 -20.15
C SER A 101 -5.17 -0.88 -18.91
N LYS A 102 -5.69 -1.22 -17.73
CA LYS A 102 -4.95 -1.20 -16.44
C LYS A 102 -4.57 -2.59 -15.94
N THR A 103 -5.13 -3.63 -16.54
CA THR A 103 -4.84 -5.05 -16.26
C THR A 103 -3.76 -5.53 -17.22
N GLY A 104 -2.87 -6.40 -16.76
CA GLY A 104 -1.82 -7.00 -17.59
C GLY A 104 -0.60 -7.38 -16.77
N THR A 105 0.47 -7.80 -17.43
CA THR A 105 1.72 -8.16 -16.77
C THR A 105 2.66 -6.96 -16.74
N PHE A 106 3.28 -6.74 -15.58
CA PHE A 106 4.19 -5.62 -15.34
C PHE A 106 5.59 -6.13 -14.99
N LYS A 107 6.60 -5.41 -15.46
CA LYS A 107 8.00 -5.62 -15.07
C LYS A 107 8.60 -4.30 -14.65
N ASN A 108 9.12 -4.23 -13.43
CA ASN A 108 9.70 -2.98 -12.90
C ASN A 108 8.77 -1.76 -13.04
N GLY A 109 7.46 -1.97 -12.90
CA GLY A 109 6.44 -0.92 -13.01
C GLY A 109 6.00 -0.58 -14.44
N VAL A 110 6.58 -1.19 -15.47
CA VAL A 110 6.20 -0.99 -16.86
C VAL A 110 5.30 -2.13 -17.31
N LYS A 111 4.15 -1.81 -17.92
CA LYS A 111 3.27 -2.82 -18.54
C LYS A 111 3.97 -3.42 -19.76
N ILE A 112 4.09 -4.74 -19.80
CA ILE A 112 4.76 -5.48 -20.89
C ILE A 112 3.80 -6.37 -21.70
N SER A 113 2.63 -6.68 -21.14
CA SER A 113 1.56 -7.40 -21.85
C SER A 113 0.19 -7.09 -21.23
N ASP A 114 -0.86 -7.39 -21.98
CA ASP A 114 -2.25 -7.41 -21.53
C ASP A 114 -2.64 -8.74 -20.87
#